data_AF-A0A920A0X4-F1
#
_entry.id   AF-A0A920A0X4-F1
#
_cell.length_a   1.000
_cell.length_b   1.000
_cell.length_c   1.000
_cell.angle_alpha   90.00
_cell.angle_beta   90.00
_cell.angle_gamma   90.00
#
_symmetry.space_group_name_H-M   'P 1'
#
loop_
_entity.id
_entity.type
_entity.pdbx_description
1 polymer ?
#
loop_
_entity_poly.entity_id
_entity_poly.type
_entity_poly.pdbx_seq_one_letter_code
_entity_poly.pdbx_strand_id
1 'polypeptide(L)'
;MVFPPYVGIGGKIAHYSFIIFCGFVFIFLIAPILVIIPLSFNAEPYFTFTEGMISLEPEAYSTRWYADIAKNPQWAFSAANSIIVAICSTFLATLLGTLAALGLSQSHMPYKSAVMGVLISPMIVPLIISAAGMFFFYSNIGLAQTLPGLILAHAVLGTPLW
;
A
#
# COMPACT_ATOMS: atom_id res chain seq x y z
N MET A 1 30.56 -16.01 9.75
CA MET A 1 29.74 -16.39 10.93
C MET A 1 30.32 -17.66 11.52
N VAL A 2 30.67 -17.65 12.81
CA VAL A 2 31.18 -18.84 13.51
C VAL A 2 29.99 -19.55 14.15
N PHE A 3 29.71 -20.78 13.72
CA PHE A 3 28.66 -21.59 14.34
C PHE A 3 29.06 -21.98 15.76
N PRO A 4 28.13 -21.97 16.74
CA PRO A 4 28.40 -22.50 18.08
C PRO A 4 28.89 -23.95 18.02
N PRO A 5 29.75 -24.38 18.97
CA PRO A 5 30.42 -25.70 18.91
C PRO A 5 29.48 -26.91 18.90
N TYR A 6 28.23 -26.75 19.34
CA TYR A 6 27.23 -27.82 19.42
C TYR A 6 26.40 -27.99 18.12
N VAL A 7 26.61 -27.17 17.10
CA VAL A 7 25.84 -27.26 15.84
C VAL A 7 26.42 -28.38 14.97
N GLY A 8 25.69 -29.50 14.92
CA GLY A 8 25.98 -30.60 14.00
C GLY A 8 25.89 -30.19 12.52
N ILE A 9 26.41 -31.04 11.63
CA ILE A 9 26.46 -30.79 10.18
C ILE A 9 25.06 -30.47 9.61
N GLY A 10 24.02 -31.17 10.08
CA GLY A 10 22.63 -30.92 9.68
C GLY A 10 22.13 -29.51 10.04
N GLY A 11 22.54 -28.97 11.20
CA GLY A 11 22.17 -27.61 11.62
C GLY A 11 22.84 -26.54 10.75
N LYS A 12 24.08 -26.78 10.30
CA LYS A 12 24.78 -25.87 9.36
C LYS A 12 24.10 -25.88 7.99
N ILE A 13 23.73 -27.06 7.48
CA ILE A 13 23.02 -27.20 6.19
C ILE A 13 21.66 -26.50 6.25
N ALA A 14 20.86 -26.75 7.30
CA ALA A 14 19.56 -26.12 7.49
C ALA A 14 19.64 -24.58 7.56
N HIS A 15 20.66 -24.05 8.23
CA HIS A 15 20.90 -22.62 8.31
C HIS A 15 21.21 -22.00 6.93
N TYR A 16 22.14 -22.59 6.18
CA TYR A 16 22.47 -22.09 4.84
C TYR A 16 21.31 -22.26 3.85
N SER A 17 20.57 -23.37 3.89
CA SER A 17 19.39 -23.55 3.05
C SER A 17 18.31 -22.52 3.36
N PHE A 18 18.11 -22.18 4.64
CA PHE A 18 17.17 -21.13 5.04
C PHE A 18 17.61 -19.76 4.52
N ILE A 19 18.89 -19.40 4.67
CA ILE A 19 19.41 -18.13 4.13
C ILE A 19 19.25 -18.05 2.61
N ILE A 20 19.58 -19.12 1.89
CA ILE A 20 19.43 -19.18 0.43
C ILE A 20 17.96 -19.03 0.04
N PHE A 21 17.06 -19.73 0.72
CA PHE A 21 15.62 -19.63 0.50
C PHE A 21 15.12 -18.20 0.74
N CYS A 22 15.45 -17.58 1.89
CA CYS A 22 15.12 -16.19 2.16
C CYS A 22 15.70 -15.24 1.10
N GLY A 23 16.92 -15.49 0.63
CA GLY A 23 17.54 -14.74 -0.47
C GLY A 23 16.71 -14.79 -1.75
N PHE A 24 16.26 -15.98 -2.16
CA PHE A 24 15.38 -16.12 -3.32
C PHE A 24 14.02 -15.45 -3.13
N VAL A 25 13.43 -15.55 -1.94
CA VAL A 25 12.17 -14.85 -1.62
C VAL A 25 12.36 -13.33 -1.75
N PHE A 26 13.44 -12.76 -1.21
CA PHE A 26 13.70 -11.33 -1.35
C PHE A 26 13.96 -10.92 -2.80
N ILE A 27 14.72 -11.69 -3.57
CA ILE A 27 14.93 -11.43 -4.99
C ILE A 27 13.58 -11.46 -5.73
N PHE A 28 12.74 -12.45 -5.48
CA PHE A 28 11.42 -12.55 -6.10
C PHE A 28 10.52 -11.35 -5.77
N LEU A 29 10.52 -10.90 -4.51
CA LEU A 29 9.74 -9.72 -4.08
C LEU A 29 10.27 -8.40 -4.68
N ILE A 30 11.59 -8.28 -4.86
CA ILE A 30 12.24 -7.06 -5.38
C ILE A 30 12.33 -7.06 -6.92
N ALA A 31 12.30 -8.22 -7.57
CA ALA A 31 12.37 -8.37 -9.03
C ALA A 31 11.47 -7.42 -9.83
N PRO A 32 10.16 -7.24 -9.52
CA PRO A 32 9.33 -6.29 -10.27
C PRO A 32 9.82 -4.84 -10.14
N ILE A 33 10.38 -4.45 -8.99
CA ILE A 33 10.95 -3.11 -8.79
C ILE A 33 12.20 -2.93 -9.67
N LEU A 34 13.06 -3.95 -9.76
CA LEU A 34 14.24 -3.92 -10.61
C LEU A 34 13.91 -3.79 -12.10
N VAL A 35 12.76 -4.35 -12.53
CA VAL A 35 12.26 -4.22 -13.91
C VAL A 35 11.72 -2.80 -14.18
N ILE A 36 11.10 -2.17 -13.19
CA ILE A 36 10.53 -0.82 -13.33
C ILE A 36 11.62 0.26 -13.42
N ILE A 37 12.75 0.10 -12.72
CA ILE A 37 13.85 1.09 -12.72
C ILE A 37 14.36 1.45 -14.12
N PRO A 38 14.72 0.50 -15.03
CA PRO A 38 15.13 0.87 -16.37
C PRO A 38 13.96 1.40 -17.21
N LEU A 39 12.75 0.86 -17.03
CA LEU A 39 11.56 1.31 -17.76
C LEU A 39 11.15 2.75 -17.41
N SER A 40 11.48 3.26 -16.23
CA SER A 40 11.22 4.67 -15.88
C SER A 40 12.05 5.66 -16.71
N PHE A 41 13.12 5.18 -17.35
CA PHE A 41 13.92 5.95 -18.31
C PHE A 41 13.49 5.71 -19.76
N ASN A 42 12.40 5.00 -20.04
CA ASN A 42 11.94 4.80 -21.41
C ASN A 42 11.52 6.14 -22.03
N ALA A 43 12.05 6.45 -23.22
CA ALA A 43 11.66 7.64 -23.98
C ALA A 43 10.18 7.58 -24.42
N GLU A 44 9.70 6.39 -24.74
CA GLU A 44 8.36 6.14 -25.24
C GLU A 44 7.30 6.08 -24.11
N PRO A 45 6.02 6.35 -24.43
CA PRO A 45 4.89 6.25 -23.49
C PRO A 45 4.41 4.82 -23.21
N TYR A 46 5.19 3.81 -23.58
CA TYR A 46 4.80 2.41 -23.45
C TYR A 46 5.58 1.70 -22.34
N PHE A 47 4.87 0.89 -21.55
CA PHE A 47 5.41 0.08 -20.45
C PHE A 47 6.04 -1.23 -20.97
N THR A 48 6.86 -1.13 -22.01
CA THR A 48 7.48 -2.27 -22.71
C THR A 48 8.96 -1.99 -22.96
N PHE A 49 9.80 -3.02 -22.87
CA PHE A 49 11.19 -2.93 -23.32
C PHE A 49 11.20 -2.84 -24.84
N THR A 50 11.50 -1.65 -25.37
CA THR A 50 11.63 -1.42 -26.81
C THR A 50 12.91 -2.06 -27.35
N GLU A 51 12.98 -2.32 -28.66
CA GLU A 51 14.20 -2.88 -29.28
C GLU A 51 15.42 -2.00 -28.98
N GLY A 52 15.26 -0.67 -29.03
CA GLY A 52 16.29 0.31 -28.68
C GLY A 52 16.77 0.24 -27.23
N MET A 53 15.88 -0.07 -26.27
CA MET A 53 16.29 -0.27 -24.87
C MET A 53 17.07 -1.58 -24.69
N ILE A 54 16.71 -2.63 -25.43
CA ILE A 54 17.40 -3.93 -25.36
C ILE A 54 18.77 -3.84 -26.04
N SER A 55 18.90 -3.08 -27.13
CA SER A 55 20.15 -2.80 -27.83
C SER A 55 21.03 -1.74 -27.16
N LEU A 56 20.57 -1.15 -26.05
CA LEU A 56 21.25 -0.08 -25.30
C LEU A 56 21.50 1.19 -26.14
N GLU A 57 20.59 1.51 -27.06
CA GLU A 57 20.66 2.72 -27.87
C GLU A 57 20.40 3.97 -27.01
N PRO A 58 21.27 5.00 -27.05
CA PRO A 58 21.10 6.21 -26.24
C PRO A 58 19.76 6.93 -26.47
N GLU A 59 19.19 6.83 -27.67
CA GLU A 59 17.94 7.50 -28.06
C GLU A 59 16.71 6.89 -27.36
N ALA A 60 16.79 5.63 -26.94
CA ALA A 60 15.72 4.93 -26.25
C ALA A 60 15.59 5.32 -24.76
N TYR A 61 16.59 6.02 -24.20
CA TYR A 61 16.61 6.45 -22.80
C TYR A 61 16.37 7.96 -22.67
N SER A 62 15.47 8.35 -21.76
CA SER A 62 15.13 9.74 -21.49
C SER A 62 14.73 9.95 -20.03
N THR A 63 15.05 11.13 -19.49
CA THR A 63 14.60 11.58 -18.17
C THR A 63 13.29 12.39 -18.23
N ARG A 64 12.59 12.36 -19.38
CA ARG A 64 11.38 13.16 -19.63
C ARG A 64 10.32 13.03 -18.54
N TRP A 65 10.06 11.82 -18.03
CA TRP A 65 9.05 11.59 -16.99
C TRP A 65 9.39 12.26 -15.67
N TYR A 66 10.66 12.25 -15.28
CA TYR A 66 11.12 12.95 -14.08
C TYR A 66 10.99 14.47 -14.24
N ALA A 67 11.30 14.99 -15.43
CA ALA A 67 11.11 16.41 -15.73
C ALA A 67 9.61 16.79 -15.76
N ASP A 68 8.72 15.90 -16.23
CA ASP A 68 7.28 16.11 -16.22
C ASP A 68 6.73 16.20 -14.80
N ILE A 69 7.14 15.28 -13.90
CA ILE A 69 6.78 15.32 -12.47
C ILE A 69 7.18 16.65 -11.84
N ALA A 70 8.36 17.17 -12.17
CA ALA A 70 8.86 18.43 -11.61
C ALA A 70 8.17 19.68 -12.19
N LYS A 71 7.75 19.65 -13.47
CA LYS A 71 7.20 20.82 -14.17
C LYS A 71 5.69 20.91 -14.10
N ASN A 72 4.99 19.79 -13.96
CA ASN A 72 3.55 19.75 -14.02
C ASN A 72 2.94 19.96 -12.60
N PRO A 73 2.25 21.09 -12.37
CA PRO A 73 1.69 21.42 -11.05
C PRO A 73 0.61 20.44 -10.59
N GLN A 74 0.00 19.68 -11.52
CA GLN A 74 -0.99 18.66 -11.17
C GLN A 74 -0.38 17.53 -10.34
N TRP A 75 0.87 17.14 -10.61
CA TRP A 75 1.59 16.14 -9.82
C TRP A 75 1.82 16.64 -8.40
N ALA A 76 2.29 17.89 -8.25
CA ALA A 76 2.51 18.50 -6.95
C ALA A 76 1.21 18.61 -6.13
N PHE A 77 0.10 19.05 -6.76
CA PHE A 77 -1.20 19.15 -6.11
C PHE A 77 -1.74 17.77 -5.70
N SER A 78 -1.64 16.76 -6.56
CA SER A 78 -2.10 15.41 -6.28
C SER A 78 -1.28 14.75 -5.17
N ALA A 79 0.04 14.97 -5.15
CA ALA A 79 0.93 14.51 -4.09
C ALA A 79 0.60 15.17 -2.74
N ALA A 80 0.38 16.49 -2.72
CA ALA A 80 0.00 17.22 -1.52
C ALA A 80 -1.34 16.71 -0.95
N ASN A 81 -2.36 16.56 -1.81
CA ASN A 81 -3.65 15.99 -1.39
C ASN A 81 -3.49 14.58 -0.82
N SER A 82 -2.68 13.73 -1.45
CA SER A 82 -2.43 12.36 -0.98
C SER A 82 -1.78 12.33 0.39
N ILE A 83 -0.81 13.22 0.65
CA ILE A 83 -0.15 13.36 1.95
C ILE A 83 -1.15 13.81 3.02
N ILE A 84 -1.97 14.82 2.71
CA ILE A 84 -2.99 15.33 3.64
C ILE A 84 -3.99 14.20 3.97
N VAL A 85 -4.47 13.49 2.95
CA VAL A 85 -5.39 12.37 3.13
C VAL A 85 -4.75 11.28 3.98
N ALA A 86 -3.51 10.88 3.69
CA ALA A 86 -2.81 9.83 4.43
C ALA A 86 -2.63 10.19 5.92
N ILE A 87 -2.19 11.42 6.22
CA ILE A 87 -1.97 11.86 7.61
C ILE A 87 -3.30 11.94 8.37
N CYS A 88 -4.31 12.62 7.80
CA CYS A 88 -5.59 12.79 8.46
C CYS A 88 -6.34 11.47 8.64
N SER A 89 -6.34 10.60 7.62
CA SER A 89 -6.98 9.29 7.70
C SER A 89 -6.28 8.37 8.69
N THR A 90 -4.95 8.34 8.72
CA THR A 90 -4.17 7.54 9.69
C THR A 90 -4.46 7.99 11.12
N PHE A 91 -4.47 9.31 11.36
CA PHE A 91 -4.77 9.84 12.68
C PHE A 91 -6.18 9.47 13.15
N LEU A 92 -7.20 9.67 12.29
CA LEU A 92 -8.59 9.32 12.60
C LEU A 92 -8.78 7.82 12.79
N ALA A 93 -8.23 7.01 11.89
CA ALA A 93 -8.33 5.55 11.95
C ALA A 93 -7.65 4.99 13.21
N THR A 94 -6.46 5.48 13.55
CA THR A 94 -5.73 5.05 14.75
C THR A 94 -6.49 5.45 16.01
N LEU A 95 -7.01 6.69 16.07
CA LEU A 95 -7.76 7.17 17.23
C LEU A 95 -9.03 6.35 17.44
N LEU A 96 -9.86 6.22 16.40
CA LEU A 96 -11.11 5.47 16.46
C LEU A 96 -10.87 3.98 16.68
N GLY A 97 -9.87 3.40 16.02
CA GLY A 97 -9.47 2.00 16.18
C GLY A 97 -8.97 1.70 17.59
N THR A 98 -8.16 2.58 18.17
CA THR A 98 -7.69 2.44 19.56
C THR A 98 -8.85 2.53 20.54
N LEU A 99 -9.77 3.50 20.37
CA LEU A 99 -10.96 3.62 21.21
C LEU A 99 -11.88 2.40 21.10
N ALA A 100 -12.07 1.88 19.88
CA ALA A 100 -12.84 0.66 19.64
C ALA A 100 -12.18 -0.56 20.30
N ALA A 101 -10.86 -0.73 20.15
CA ALA A 101 -10.11 -1.81 20.77
C ALA A 101 -10.19 -1.75 22.30
N LEU A 102 -10.00 -0.57 22.90
CA LEU A 102 -10.14 -0.37 24.35
C LEU A 102 -11.56 -0.68 24.84
N GLY A 103 -12.59 -0.22 24.14
CA GLY A 103 -13.99 -0.53 24.47
C GLY A 103 -14.28 -2.03 24.41
N LEU A 104 -13.93 -2.68 23.30
CA LEU A 104 -14.20 -4.09 23.04
C LEU A 104 -13.38 -5.04 23.92
N SER A 105 -12.24 -4.58 24.42
CA SER A 105 -11.41 -5.35 25.37
C SER A 105 -12.09 -5.56 26.72
N GLN A 106 -13.06 -4.72 27.09
CA GLN A 106 -13.76 -4.85 28.37
C GLN A 106 -14.72 -6.05 28.39
N SER A 107 -14.70 -6.80 29.50
CA SER A 107 -15.55 -7.98 29.70
C SER A 107 -17.04 -7.65 29.70
N HIS A 108 -17.42 -6.45 30.16
CA HIS A 108 -18.82 -6.05 30.37
C HIS A 108 -19.38 -5.16 29.25
N MET A 109 -18.78 -5.12 28.05
CA MET A 109 -19.27 -4.26 26.98
C MET A 109 -20.64 -4.74 26.45
N PRO A 110 -21.71 -3.92 26.59
CA PRO A 110 -23.00 -4.27 26.02
C PRO A 110 -22.93 -4.27 24.49
N TYR A 111 -23.66 -5.18 23.83
CA TYR A 111 -23.75 -5.30 22.37
C TYR A 111 -22.42 -5.56 21.63
N LYS A 112 -21.41 -6.12 22.32
CA LYS A 112 -20.08 -6.45 21.76
C LYS A 112 -20.15 -7.15 20.40
N SER A 113 -21.00 -8.16 20.24
CA SER A 113 -21.14 -8.91 18.98
C SER A 113 -21.66 -8.05 17.82
N ALA A 114 -22.58 -7.10 18.07
CA ALA A 114 -23.09 -6.22 17.03
C ALA A 114 -22.04 -5.20 16.59
N VAL A 115 -21.31 -4.62 17.55
CA VAL A 115 -20.21 -3.67 17.27
C VAL A 115 -19.09 -4.36 16.50
N MET A 116 -18.69 -5.57 16.91
CA MET A 116 -17.74 -6.41 16.18
C MET A 116 -18.22 -6.71 14.75
N GLY A 117 -19.51 -7.02 14.57
CA GLY A 117 -20.08 -7.27 13.24
C GLY A 117 -19.98 -6.06 12.32
N VAL A 118 -20.28 -4.86 12.82
CA VAL A 118 -20.12 -3.61 12.07
C VAL A 118 -18.65 -3.37 11.71
N LEU A 119 -17.72 -3.57 12.65
CA LEU A 119 -16.29 -3.38 12.40
C LEU A 119 -15.72 -4.41 11.42
N ILE A 120 -16.15 -5.66 11.43
CA ILE A 120 -15.65 -6.68 10.49
C ILE A 120 -16.34 -6.56 9.12
N SER A 121 -17.54 -5.98 9.04
CA SER A 121 -18.30 -5.89 7.79
C SER A 121 -17.52 -5.38 6.56
N PRO A 122 -16.62 -4.36 6.65
CA PRO A 122 -15.88 -3.88 5.49
C PRO A 122 -14.80 -4.85 5.00
N MET A 123 -14.35 -5.79 5.85
CA MET A 123 -13.38 -6.82 5.46
C MET A 123 -14.04 -7.95 4.66
N ILE A 124 -15.33 -8.20 4.90
CA ILE A 124 -16.11 -9.23 4.19
C ILE A 124 -16.59 -8.69 2.84
N VAL A 125 -16.98 -7.42 2.79
CA VAL A 125 -17.51 -6.78 1.58
C VAL A 125 -16.35 -6.42 0.64
N PRO A 126 -16.39 -6.81 -0.64
CA PRO A 126 -15.39 -6.40 -1.63
C PRO A 126 -15.24 -4.88 -1.68
N LEU A 127 -13.98 -4.41 -1.71
CA LEU A 127 -13.63 -2.98 -1.65
C LEU A 127 -14.39 -2.13 -2.69
N ILE A 128 -14.59 -2.67 -3.90
CA ILE A 128 -15.30 -1.99 -5.00
C ILE A 128 -16.77 -1.73 -4.64
N ILE A 129 -17.44 -2.66 -3.97
CA ILE A 129 -18.85 -2.53 -3.58
C ILE A 129 -18.98 -1.47 -2.48
N SER A 130 -18.10 -1.51 -1.47
CA SER A 130 -18.03 -0.50 -0.42
C SER A 130 -17.76 0.90 -0.98
N ALA A 131 -16.82 1.01 -1.94
CA ALA A 131 -16.51 2.27 -2.60
C ALA A 131 -17.70 2.83 -3.41
N ALA A 132 -18.40 1.97 -4.16
CA ALA A 132 -19.59 2.39 -4.90
C ALA A 132 -20.72 2.86 -3.95
N GLY A 133 -20.95 2.15 -2.85
CA GLY A 133 -21.93 2.54 -1.83
C GLY A 133 -21.58 3.89 -1.19
N MET A 134 -20.33 4.09 -0.79
CA MET A 134 -19.84 5.37 -0.27
C MET A 134 -19.97 6.49 -1.30
N PHE A 135 -19.69 6.24 -2.58
CA PHE A 135 -19.82 7.24 -3.63
C PHE A 135 -21.26 7.74 -3.79
N PHE A 136 -22.24 6.84 -3.87
CA PHE A 136 -23.65 7.24 -3.96
C PHE A 136 -24.11 7.98 -2.70
N PHE A 137 -23.71 7.52 -1.51
CA PHE A 137 -24.02 8.20 -0.26
C PHE A 137 -23.40 9.61 -0.20
N TYR A 138 -22.12 9.73 -0.52
CA TYR A 138 -21.39 11.01 -0.53
C TYR A 138 -21.90 11.97 -1.60
N SER A 139 -22.37 11.46 -2.74
CA SER A 139 -22.97 12.29 -3.78
C SER A 139 -24.27 12.96 -3.31
N ASN A 140 -25.08 12.26 -2.50
CA ASN A 140 -26.33 12.82 -1.97
C ASN A 140 -26.09 13.94 -0.95
N ILE A 141 -25.00 13.86 -0.19
CA ILE A 141 -24.66 14.83 0.87
C ILE A 141 -23.61 15.86 0.42
N GLY A 142 -23.24 15.88 -0.87
CA GLY A 142 -22.27 16.84 -1.44
C GLY A 142 -20.81 16.63 -1.04
N LEU A 143 -20.45 15.45 -0.53
CA LEU A 143 -19.08 15.08 -0.15
C LEU A 143 -18.33 14.32 -1.26
N ALA A 144 -19.00 13.94 -2.35
CA ALA A 144 -18.35 13.28 -3.47
C ALA A 144 -17.30 14.19 -4.11
N GLN A 145 -16.14 13.63 -4.45
CA GLN A 145 -15.00 14.37 -5.03
C GLN A 145 -14.44 15.50 -4.15
N THR A 146 -14.71 15.47 -2.83
CA THR A 146 -14.15 16.43 -1.88
C THR A 146 -13.02 15.82 -1.05
N LEU A 147 -12.06 16.65 -0.63
CA LEU A 147 -10.98 16.23 0.28
C LEU A 147 -11.49 15.64 1.62
N PRO A 148 -12.44 16.27 2.35
CA PRO A 148 -12.98 15.68 3.57
C PRO A 148 -13.72 14.36 3.33
N GLY A 149 -14.48 14.24 2.23
CA GLY A 149 -15.11 12.96 1.85
C GLY A 149 -14.05 11.88 1.64
N LEU A 150 -12.97 12.20 0.93
CA LEU A 150 -11.87 11.26 0.69
C LEU A 150 -11.15 10.83 1.98
N ILE A 151 -10.92 11.77 2.91
CA ILE A 151 -10.33 11.50 4.24
C ILE A 151 -11.22 10.54 5.03
N LEU A 152 -12.53 10.80 5.10
CA LEU A 152 -13.47 9.97 5.85
C LEU A 152 -13.58 8.57 5.25
N ALA A 153 -13.64 8.44 3.91
CA ALA A 153 -13.65 7.13 3.25
C ALA A 153 -12.39 6.31 3.60
N HIS A 154 -11.21 6.92 3.53
CA HIS A 154 -9.96 6.23 3.90
C HIS A 154 -9.91 5.89 5.39
N ALA A 155 -10.38 6.80 6.27
CA ALA A 155 -10.42 6.54 7.70
C ALA A 155 -11.34 5.35 8.02
N VAL A 156 -12.54 5.30 7.46
CA VAL A 156 -13.50 4.20 7.67
C VAL A 156 -12.94 2.87 7.17
N LEU A 157 -12.26 2.85 6.01
CA LEU A 157 -11.61 1.65 5.50
C LEU A 157 -10.38 1.23 6.33
N GLY A 158 -9.72 2.19 7.00
CA GLY A 158 -8.56 1.95 7.87
C GLY A 158 -8.89 1.64 9.34
N THR A 159 -10.09 1.97 9.82
CA THR A 159 -10.53 1.64 11.20
C THR A 159 -10.68 0.15 11.51
N PRO A 160 -11.19 -0.72 10.61
CA PRO A 160 -11.31 -2.13 10.91
C PRO A 160 -9.95 -2.80 10.79
N LEU A 161 -9.29 -2.97 11.94
CA LEU A 161 -8.11 -3.84 12.18
C LEU A 161 -7.42 -4.35 10.90
N TRP A 162 -6.51 -3.52 10.37
CA TRP A 162 -5.42 -3.94 9.48
C TRP A 162 -4.10 -3.86 10.24
#